data_AF-A0A9W7YSA6-F1
#
_entry.id   AF-A0A9W7YSA6-F1
#
_cell.length_a   1.000
_cell.length_b   1.000
_cell.length_c   1.000
_cell.angle_alpha   90.00
_cell.angle_beta   90.00
_cell.angle_gamma   90.00
#
_symmetry.space_group_name_H-M   'P 1'
#
loop_
_entity.id
_entity.type
_entity.pdbx_description
1 polymer ?
#
loop_
_entity_poly.entity_id
_entity_poly.type
_entity_poly.pdbx_seq_one_letter_code
_entity_poly.pdbx_strand_id
1 'polypeptide(L)'
;MVLSRTTVRVLVVAAVVTLFTFNYIYITSWASNDLSSTSSIPSSGDMTYEYPGYDVLLAFGDSITQIGDDPNNGGYLAHLTRHYERQMDVLNRGFAGYNTTGARAIVHRVLPKTRSNTRSSALSG
;
A
#
# COMPACT_ATOMS: atom_id res chain seq x y z
N MET A 1 -27.51 4.29 -43.78
CA MET A 1 -28.15 3.95 -42.49
C MET A 1 -27.56 4.90 -41.44
N VAL A 2 -28.25 6.01 -41.13
CA VAL A 2 -27.73 7.03 -40.19
C VAL A 2 -28.04 6.56 -38.78
N LEU A 3 -27.01 6.29 -37.98
CA LEU A 3 -27.20 5.93 -36.57
C LEU A 3 -27.79 7.12 -35.81
N SER A 4 -28.84 6.86 -35.01
CA SER A 4 -29.42 7.87 -34.13
C SER A 4 -28.39 8.37 -33.12
N ARG A 5 -28.48 9.66 -32.76
CA ARG A 5 -27.64 10.28 -31.72
C ARG A 5 -27.68 9.52 -30.39
N THR A 6 -28.80 8.86 -30.07
CA THR A 6 -28.92 7.96 -28.91
C THR A 6 -28.07 6.70 -29.06
N THR A 7 -28.07 6.08 -30.25
CA THR A 7 -27.24 4.91 -30.53
C THR A 7 -25.75 5.24 -30.40
N VAL A 8 -25.31 6.41 -30.87
CA VAL A 8 -23.91 6.85 -30.73
C VAL A 8 -23.51 7.01 -29.26
N ARG A 9 -24.38 7.62 -28.42
CA ARG A 9 -24.10 7.80 -26.99
C ARG A 9 -23.97 6.48 -26.24
N VAL A 10 -24.85 5.51 -26.54
CA VAL A 10 -24.81 4.18 -25.92
C VAL A 10 -23.50 3.45 -26.28
N LEU A 11 -23.07 3.54 -27.53
CA LEU A 11 -21.81 2.95 -27.98
C LEU A 11 -20.59 3.59 -27.30
N VAL A 12 -20.59 4.91 -27.13
CA VAL A 12 -19.51 5.62 -26.42
C VAL A 12 -19.44 5.19 -24.96
N VAL A 13 -20.57 5.12 -24.26
CA VAL A 13 -20.61 4.68 -22.86
C VAL A 13 -20.14 3.23 -22.73
N ALA A 14 -20.60 2.34 -23.61
CA ALA A 14 -20.16 0.95 -23.63
C ALA A 14 -18.64 0.85 -23.85
N ALA A 15 -18.08 1.63 -24.78
CA ALA A 15 -16.64 1.66 -25.05
C ALA A 15 -15.81 2.19 -23.86
N VAL A 16 -16.30 3.22 -23.16
CA VAL A 16 -15.62 3.74 -21.95
C VAL A 16 -15.62 2.70 -20.84
N VAL A 17 -16.76 2.02 -20.62
CA VAL A 17 -16.87 0.98 -19.59
C VAL A 17 -15.96 -0.20 -19.91
N THR A 18 -15.89 -0.66 -21.16
CA THR A 18 -15.02 -1.78 -21.54
C THR A 18 -13.54 -1.43 -21.43
N LEU A 19 -13.14 -0.20 -21.74
CA LEU A 19 -11.76 0.26 -21.58
C LEU A 19 -11.35 0.34 -20.11
N PHE A 20 -12.24 0.84 -19.24
CA PHE A 20 -11.98 0.91 -17.80
C PHE A 20 -11.86 -0.48 -17.16
N THR A 21 -12.71 -1.44 -17.56
CA THR A 21 -12.64 -2.81 -17.03
C THR A 21 -11.43 -3.58 -17.54
N PHE A 22 -11.06 -3.42 -18.81
CA PHE A 22 -9.83 -4.03 -19.34
C PHE A 22 -8.56 -3.44 -18.70
N ASN A 23 -8.52 -2.13 -18.45
CA ASN A 23 -7.41 -1.48 -17.75
C ASN A 23 -7.27 -2.03 -16.31
N TYR A 24 -8.39 -2.22 -15.61
CA TYR A 24 -8.41 -2.80 -14.26
C TYR A 24 -7.88 -4.24 -14.22
N ILE A 25 -8.22 -5.08 -15.22
CA ILE A 25 -7.76 -6.49 -15.27
C ILE A 25 -6.28 -6.59 -15.66
N TYR A 26 -5.79 -5.73 -16.56
CA TYR A 26 -4.38 -5.74 -16.96
C TYR A 26 -3.43 -5.37 -15.80
N ILE A 27 -3.87 -4.49 -14.90
CA ILE A 27 -3.06 -4.06 -13.74
C ILE A 27 -2.97 -5.16 -12.67
N THR A 28 -3.97 -6.03 -12.51
CA THR A 28 -3.94 -7.07 -11.47
C THR A 28 -3.15 -8.33 -11.86
N SER A 29 -2.87 -8.56 -13.14
CA SER A 29 -2.13 -9.75 -13.59
C SER A 29 -0.61 -9.56 -13.69
N TRP A 30 -0.13 -8.32 -13.74
CA TRP A 30 1.31 -8.01 -13.83
C TRP A 30 2.01 -7.86 -12.46
N ALA A 31 1.26 -7.94 -11.36
CA ALA A 31 1.82 -7.86 -10.00
C ALA A 31 2.32 -9.21 -9.43
N SER A 32 2.42 -10.27 -10.25
CA SER A 32 2.65 -11.65 -9.77
C SER A 32 4.06 -12.21 -9.92
N ASN A 33 5.03 -11.44 -10.44
CA ASN A 33 6.38 -11.96 -10.69
C ASN A 33 7.42 -11.10 -9.98
N ASP A 34 7.61 -11.32 -8.68
CA ASP A 34 8.93 -11.39 -8.02
C ASP A 34 8.77 -11.39 -6.49
N LEU A 35 9.01 -12.55 -5.85
CA LEU A 35 9.96 -12.73 -4.74
C LEU A 35 9.66 -14.05 -3.99
N SER A 36 10.56 -15.00 -4.15
CA SER A 36 10.59 -16.27 -3.42
C SER A 36 10.93 -16.06 -1.95
N SER A 37 9.93 -16.19 -1.08
CA SER A 37 10.12 -16.30 0.37
C SER A 37 9.73 -17.69 0.85
N THR A 38 10.73 -18.55 1.08
CA THR A 38 10.55 -19.88 1.67
C THR A 38 10.20 -19.74 3.15
N SER A 39 8.91 -19.82 3.49
CA SER A 39 8.43 -19.94 4.87
C SER A 39 8.34 -21.41 5.28
N SER A 40 9.11 -21.80 6.30
CA SER A 40 9.05 -23.10 6.96
C SER A 40 7.82 -23.16 7.87
N ILE A 41 6.90 -24.10 7.60
CA ILE A 41 5.64 -24.30 8.33
C ILE A 41 5.89 -24.78 9.78
N PRO A 42 5.39 -24.08 10.81
CA PRO A 42 5.35 -24.58 12.18
C PRO A 42 4.31 -25.70 12.34
N SER A 43 4.69 -26.69 13.15
CA SER A 43 3.89 -27.86 13.54
C SER A 43 2.48 -27.52 14.01
N SER A 44 1.54 -28.39 13.62
CA SER A 44 0.09 -28.37 13.84
C SER A 44 -0.35 -27.95 15.26
N GLY A 45 -1.00 -26.78 15.36
CA GLY A 45 -1.65 -26.33 16.59
C GLY A 45 -2.14 -24.86 16.57
N ASP A 46 -1.60 -24.01 15.69
CA ASP A 46 -1.87 -22.57 15.70
C ASP A 46 -2.30 -22.11 14.29
N MET A 47 -3.60 -21.91 14.07
CA MET A 47 -4.11 -21.36 12.81
C MET A 47 -3.82 -19.85 12.76
N THR A 48 -2.57 -19.47 12.54
CA THR A 48 -2.23 -18.09 12.23
C THR A 48 -2.40 -17.87 10.74
N TYR A 49 -3.45 -17.15 10.35
CA TYR A 49 -3.54 -16.58 9.01
C TYR A 49 -2.37 -15.62 8.82
N GLU A 50 -1.31 -16.09 8.15
CA GLU A 50 -0.17 -15.26 7.79
C GLU A 50 -0.65 -14.28 6.72
N TYR A 51 -1.10 -13.10 7.17
CA TYR A 51 -1.44 -12.01 6.28
C TYR A 51 -0.19 -11.71 5.44
N PRO A 52 -0.25 -11.81 4.10
CA PRO A 52 0.87 -11.38 3.27
C PRO A 52 1.01 -9.87 3.48
N GLY A 53 1.91 -9.50 4.40
CA GLY A 53 2.09 -8.12 4.82
C GLY A 53 2.52 -7.30 3.61
N TYR A 54 1.71 -6.29 3.29
CA TYR A 54 2.09 -5.32 2.26
C TYR A 54 3.34 -4.55 2.69
N ASP A 55 4.11 -4.08 1.72
CA ASP A 55 5.18 -3.13 1.99
C ASP A 55 4.59 -1.84 2.59
N VAL A 56 5.38 -1.14 3.40
CA VAL A 56 4.90 0.03 4.15
C VAL A 56 5.44 1.32 3.57
N LEU A 57 4.54 2.21 3.14
CA LEU A 57 4.86 3.60 2.84
C LEU A 57 4.65 4.43 4.11
N LEU A 58 5.76 4.79 4.75
CA LEU A 58 5.76 5.55 6.00
C LEU A 58 5.84 7.06 5.74
N ALA A 59 4.75 7.78 5.96
CA ALA A 59 4.73 9.23 5.92
C ALA A 59 5.16 9.80 7.28
N PHE A 60 6.41 10.27 7.38
CA PHE A 60 6.99 10.83 8.60
C PHE A 60 7.18 12.34 8.47
N GLY A 61 6.66 13.12 9.42
CA GLY A 61 6.74 14.58 9.35
C GLY A 61 6.14 15.28 10.55
N ASP A 62 5.67 16.51 10.31
CA ASP A 62 5.17 17.43 11.34
C ASP A 62 3.63 17.53 11.33
N SER A 63 3.09 18.69 11.72
CA SER A 63 1.65 18.98 11.70
C SER A 63 0.99 18.82 10.33
N ILE A 64 1.70 19.09 9.22
CA ILE A 64 1.14 18.95 7.87
C ILE A 64 0.93 17.47 7.56
N THR A 65 1.90 16.61 7.91
CA THR A 65 1.76 15.17 7.75
C THR A 65 0.70 14.62 8.69
N GLN A 66 0.61 15.14 9.92
CA GLN A 66 -0.35 14.66 10.92
C GLN A 66 -1.80 14.79 10.43
N ILE A 67 -2.13 15.92 9.79
CA ILE A 67 -3.46 16.19 9.23
C ILE A 67 -3.56 15.75 7.76
N GLY A 68 -2.57 15.03 7.23
CA GLY A 68 -2.50 14.71 5.82
C GLY A 68 -3.61 13.80 5.32
N ASP A 69 -4.31 13.11 6.21
CA ASP A 69 -5.48 12.27 5.92
C ASP A 69 -6.82 13.02 6.07
N ASP A 70 -6.83 14.26 6.54
CA ASP A 70 -8.05 15.07 6.68
C ASP A 70 -8.58 15.50 5.30
N PRO A 71 -9.78 15.05 4.90
CA PRO A 71 -10.41 15.43 3.63
C PRO A 71 -10.64 16.94 3.48
N ASN A 72 -10.81 17.66 4.60
CA ASN A 72 -11.01 19.11 4.58
C ASN A 72 -9.72 19.87 4.20
N ASN A 73 -8.57 19.22 4.37
CA ASN A 73 -7.25 19.78 4.07
C ASN A 73 -6.64 19.16 2.79
N GLY A 74 -7.49 18.59 1.93
CA GLY A 74 -7.07 17.97 0.67
C GLY A 74 -6.63 16.51 0.78
N GLY A 75 -6.52 15.95 1.99
CA GLY A 75 -6.43 14.51 2.22
C GLY A 75 -5.34 13.77 1.43
N TYR A 76 -4.15 14.35 1.25
CA TYR A 76 -3.12 13.76 0.41
C TYR A 76 -2.72 12.33 0.85
N LEU A 77 -2.68 12.05 2.16
CA LEU A 77 -2.44 10.70 2.67
C LEU A 77 -3.63 9.79 2.39
N ALA A 78 -4.87 10.28 2.48
CA ALA A 78 -6.04 9.49 2.10
C ALA A 78 -6.01 9.12 0.61
N HIS A 79 -5.55 10.04 -0.25
CA HIS A 79 -5.33 9.77 -1.67
C HIS A 79 -4.22 8.75 -1.90
N LEU A 80 -3.11 8.82 -1.16
CA LEU A 80 -2.04 7.82 -1.23
C LEU A 80 -2.52 6.45 -0.77
N THR A 81 -3.24 6.37 0.36
CA THR A 81 -3.84 5.12 0.85
C THR A 81 -4.75 4.52 -0.21
N ARG A 82 -5.60 5.35 -0.82
CA ARG A 82 -6.51 4.92 -1.89
C ARG A 82 -5.77 4.44 -3.14
N HIS A 83 -4.66 5.09 -3.49
CA HIS A 83 -3.85 4.75 -4.67
C HIS A 83 -3.12 3.42 -4.49
N TYR A 84 -2.56 3.19 -3.29
CA TYR A 84 -1.82 1.98 -2.95
C TYR A 84 -2.66 0.89 -2.29
N GLU A 85 -3.99 0.95 -2.43
CA GLU A 85 -4.89 -0.09 -1.93
C GLU A 85 -4.47 -1.46 -2.44
N ARG A 86 -4.28 -2.40 -1.49
CA ARG A 86 -3.86 -3.79 -1.77
C ARG A 86 -2.48 -3.91 -2.43
N GLN A 87 -1.67 -2.87 -2.33
CA GLN A 87 -0.27 -2.86 -2.78
C GLN A 87 0.67 -2.53 -1.63
N MET A 88 0.37 -1.46 -0.89
CA MET A 88 1.17 -0.98 0.24
C MET A 88 0.30 -0.43 1.36
N ASP A 89 0.76 -0.60 2.60
CA ASP A 89 0.19 0.04 3.77
C ASP A 89 0.75 1.46 3.88
N VAL A 90 -0.10 2.47 3.75
CA VAL A 90 0.27 3.87 3.96
C VAL A 90 0.07 4.24 5.43
N LEU A 91 1.16 4.54 6.14
CA LEU A 91 1.13 4.87 7.56
C LEU A 91 1.44 6.35 7.80
N ASN A 92 0.50 7.05 8.44
CA ASN A 92 0.69 8.41 8.91
C ASN A 92 1.49 8.41 10.24
N ARG A 93 2.65 9.06 10.25
CA ARG A 93 3.47 9.36 11.43
C ARG A 93 3.86 10.84 11.46
N GLY A 94 2.87 11.72 11.33
CA GLY A 94 3.03 13.15 11.59
C GLY A 94 3.02 13.48 13.08
N PHE A 95 3.90 14.37 13.50
CA PHE A 95 4.02 14.83 14.89
C PHE A 95 3.95 16.35 14.94
N ALA A 96 2.78 16.92 15.23
CA ALA A 96 2.62 18.37 15.32
C ALA A 96 3.61 19.00 16.32
N GLY A 97 4.22 20.11 15.92
CA GLY A 97 5.25 20.79 16.72
C GLY A 97 6.66 20.20 16.60
N TYR A 98 6.86 19.13 15.85
CA TYR A 98 8.20 18.59 15.58
C TYR A 98 8.84 19.30 14.40
N ASN A 99 10.05 19.81 14.59
CA ASN A 99 10.94 20.25 13.52
C ASN A 99 11.97 19.15 13.21
N THR A 100 12.91 19.41 12.29
CA THR A 100 13.96 18.46 11.92
C THR A 100 14.77 17.94 13.11
N THR A 101 15.00 18.77 14.13
CA THR A 101 15.72 18.36 15.35
C THR A 101 14.90 17.38 16.18
N GLY A 102 13.61 17.66 16.37
CA GLY A 102 12.68 16.73 17.03
C GLY A 102 12.55 15.42 16.25
N ALA A 103 12.45 15.51 14.92
CA ALA A 103 12.37 14.35 14.04
C ALA A 103 13.60 13.45 14.16
N ARG A 104 14.82 14.03 14.18
CA ARG A 104 16.08 13.30 14.38
C ARG A 104 16.11 12.53 15.70
N ALA A 105 15.53 13.08 16.77
CA ALA A 105 15.51 12.42 18.07
C ALA A 105 14.62 11.16 18.09
N ILE A 106 13.58 11.12 17.26
CA ILE A 106 12.57 10.04 17.27
C ILE A 106 12.65 9.09 16.08
N VAL A 107 13.39 9.41 15.01
CA VAL A 107 13.40 8.65 13.76
C VAL A 107 13.66 7.15 13.97
N HIS A 108 14.61 6.79 14.85
CA HIS A 108 14.94 5.40 15.17
C HIS A 108 13.81 4.63 15.87
N ARG A 109 12.86 5.34 16.48
CA ARG A 109 11.67 4.75 17.12
C ARG A 109 10.50 4.62 16.16
N VAL A 110 10.45 5.46 15.13
CA VAL A 110 9.37 5.50 14.15
C VAL A 110 9.62 4.50 13.02
N LEU A 111 10.88 4.30 12.62
CA LEU A 111 11.25 3.35 11.58
C LEU A 111 11.00 1.90 12.05
N PRO A 112 10.51 1.01 11.15
CA PRO A 112 10.38 -0.40 11.44
C PRO A 112 11.73 -1.00 11.87
N LYS A 113 11.72 -1.82 12.92
CA LYS A 113 12.91 -2.56 13.34
C LYS A 113 13.14 -3.69 12.33
N THR A 114 14.33 -3.75 11.74
CA THR A 114 14.77 -4.92 10.97
C THR A 114 14.69 -6.15 11.88
N ARG A 115 13.97 -7.19 11.47
CA ARG A 115 14.04 -8.48 12.16
C ARG A 115 15.48 -8.98 12.00
N SER A 116 16.21 -9.15 13.10
CA SER A 116 17.51 -9.81 13.07
C SER A 116 17.28 -11.26 12.62
N ASN A 117 17.82 -11.64 11.47
CA ASN A 117 17.79 -13.02 10.98
C ASN A 117 18.74 -13.89 11.82
N THR A 118 18.37 -14.17 13.07
CA THR A 118 19.08 -15.09 13.96
C THR A 118 18.75 -16.52 13.54
N ARG A 119 19.28 -17.00 12.40
CA ARG A 119 19.02 -18.36 11.91
C ARG A 119 20.27 -19.21 11.60
N SER A 120 21.49 -18.69 11.74
CA SER A 120 22.69 -19.41 11.28
C SER A 120 23.56 -20.04 12.38
N SER A 121 23.27 -19.87 13.67
CA SER A 121 24.12 -20.42 14.75
C SER A 121 23.66 -21.75 15.35
N ALA A 122 22.45 -22.25 15.01
CA ALA A 122 21.88 -23.47 15.60
C ALA A 122 22.11 -24.76 14.78
N LEU A 123 22.81 -24.69 13.65
CA LEU A 123 22.98 -25.80 12.69
C LEU A 123 24.45 -26.27 12.54
N SER A 124 25.33 -25.94 13.48
CA SER A 124 26.76 -26.33 13.47
C SER A 124 27.20 -27.09 14.74
N GLY A 125 26.27 -27.68 15.48
CA GLY A 125 26.55 -28.51 16.66
C GLY A 125 26.29 -29.98 16.40
#